data_AF-A0A0M5KX52-F1
#
_entry.id   AF-A0A0M5KX52-F1
#
_cell.length_a   1.000
_cell.length_b   1.000
_cell.length_c   1.000
_cell.angle_alpha   90.00
_cell.angle_beta   90.00
_cell.angle_gamma   90.00
#
_symmetry.space_group_name_H-M   'P 1'
#
loop_
_entity.id
_entity.type
_entity.pdbx_description
1 polymer ?
#
loop_
_entity_poly.entity_id
_entity_poly.type
_entity_poly.pdbx_seq_one_letter_code
_entity_poly.pdbx_strand_id
1 'polypeptide(L)' 'MNRPKSDIDLAVAGCPDFNRLEQNLQDNLWSLLKVDVINLDEPISSSLRAEIERSGKVLYEKI' A
#
# COMPACT_ATOMS: atom_id res chain seq x y z
N MET A 1 19.36 4.06 19.85
CA MET A 1 18.03 4.69 19.75
C MET A 1 17.16 3.80 18.88
N ASN A 2 16.11 3.18 19.43
CA ASN A 2 15.12 2.49 18.63
C ASN A 2 14.28 3.60 17.96
N ARG A 3 14.43 3.78 16.64
CA ARG A 3 13.49 4.65 15.90
C ARG A 3 12.11 3.98 15.99
N PRO A 4 10.99 4.74 16.00
CA PRO A 4 9.68 4.14 15.78
C PRO A 4 9.79 3.23 14.56
N LYS A 5 9.36 1.97 14.67
CA LYS A 5 9.33 1.09 13.50
C LYS A 5 8.43 1.79 12.48
N SER A 6 9.00 2.12 11.32
CA SER A 6 8.22 2.68 10.22
C SER A 6 7.28 1.62 9.69
N ASP A 7 6.03 1.99 9.46
CA ASP A 7 5.03 1.12 8.83
C ASP A 7 5.32 0.99 7.32
N ILE A 8 4.64 0.05 6.65
CA ILE A 8 4.74 -0.17 5.21
C ILE A 8 3.48 0.40 4.56
N ASP A 9 3.61 1.44 3.75
CA ASP A 9 2.52 1.97 2.94
C ASP A 9 2.49 1.28 1.56
N LEU A 10 1.35 0.72 1.18
CA LEU A 10 1.15 0.04 -0.10
C LEU A 10 -0.01 0.65 -0.88
N ALA A 11 0.30 1.27 -2.03
CA ALA A 11 -0.71 1.74 -2.97
C ALA A 11 -0.95 0.70 -4.07
N VAL A 12 -2.20 0.29 -4.28
CA VAL A 12 -2.58 -0.76 -5.23
C VAL A 12 -3.56 -0.19 -6.26
N ALA A 13 -3.33 -0.47 -7.55
CA ALA A 13 -4.22 -0.12 -8.65
C ALA A 13 -4.58 -1.37 -9.47
N GLY A 14 -5.77 -1.39 -10.06
CA GLY A 14 -6.24 -2.45 -10.94
C GLY A 14 -6.50 -3.78 -10.25
N CYS A 15 -6.78 -3.79 -8.94
CA CYS A 15 -7.05 -5.01 -8.17
C CYS A 15 -8.57 -5.32 -8.18
N PRO A 16 -9.04 -6.39 -8.84
CA PRO A 16 -10.48 -6.68 -8.90
C PRO A 16 -11.11 -7.03 -7.55
N ASP A 17 -10.30 -7.55 -6.62
CA ASP A 17 -10.73 -7.96 -5.27
C ASP A 17 -9.78 -7.37 -4.23
N PHE A 18 -9.81 -6.05 -4.11
CA PHE A 18 -8.96 -5.29 -3.19
C PHE A 18 -9.16 -5.72 -1.73
N ASN A 19 -10.40 -5.92 -1.30
CA ASN A 19 -10.72 -6.30 0.08
C ASN A 19 -10.08 -7.64 0.47
N ARG A 20 -10.11 -8.63 -0.44
CA ARG A 20 -9.44 -9.92 -0.18
C ARG A 20 -7.92 -9.78 -0.15
N LEU A 21 -7.35 -8.93 -1.01
CA LEU A 21 -5.91 -8.63 -0.97
C LEU A 21 -5.52 -8.00 0.37
N GLU A 22 -6.24 -6.97 0.79
CA GLU A 22 -6.01 -6.29 2.06
C GLU A 22 -6.13 -7.28 3.23
N GLN A 23 -7.20 -8.06 3.31
CA GLN A 23 -7.38 -9.08 4.34
C GLN A 23 -6.23 -10.08 4.34
N ASN A 24 -5.80 -10.55 3.17
CA ASN A 24 -4.69 -11.50 3.09
C ASN A 24 -3.37 -10.89 3.61
N LEU A 25 -3.11 -9.63 3.30
CA LEU A 25 -1.94 -8.90 3.81
C LEU A 25 -2.01 -8.74 5.33
N GLN A 26 -3.18 -8.44 5.91
CA GLN A 26 -3.31 -8.32 7.36
C GLN A 26 -3.16 -9.66 8.09
N ASP A 27 -3.76 -10.73 7.55
CA ASP A 27 -3.85 -12.01 8.24
C ASP A 27 -2.63 -12.92 8.00
N ASN A 28 -1.98 -12.81 6.84
CA ASN A 28 -0.98 -13.79 6.39
C ASN A 28 0.40 -13.21 6.08
N LEU A 29 0.57 -11.90 6.04
CA LEU A 29 1.90 -11.33 5.83
C LEU A 29 2.76 -11.46 7.08
N TRP A 30 3.84 -12.22 6.98
CA TRP A 30 4.78 -12.39 8.09
C TRP A 30 5.72 -11.18 8.19
N SER A 31 5.21 -10.13 8.81
CA SER A 31 5.93 -8.88 9.05
C SER A 31 5.82 -8.49 10.53
N LEU A 32 6.88 -7.88 11.05
CA LEU A 32 6.85 -7.20 12.35
C LEU A 32 6.41 -5.73 12.24
N LEU A 33 6.12 -5.27 11.02
CA LEU A 33 5.68 -3.92 10.66
C LEU A 33 4.21 -3.97 10.25
N LYS A 34 3.45 -2.91 10.55
CA LYS A 34 2.09 -2.79 10.04
C LYS A 34 2.14 -2.46 8.55
N VAL A 35 1.08 -2.83 7.85
CA VAL A 35 0.92 -2.50 6.44
C VAL A 35 -0.37 -1.71 6.28
N ASP A 36 -0.25 -0.48 5.79
CA ASP A 36 -1.37 0.37 5.42
C ASP A 36 -1.55 0.25 3.90
N VAL A 37 -2.71 -0.25 3.47
CA VAL A 37 -3.00 -0.51 2.06
C VAL A 37 -4.07 0.45 1.58
N ILE A 38 -3.84 1.10 0.44
CA ILE A 38 -4.80 2.02 -0.18
C ILE A 38 -5.15 1.58 -1.59
N ASN A 39 -6.43 1.74 -1.94
CA ASN A 39 -6.93 1.48 -3.29
C ASN A 39 -6.83 2.76 -4.13
N LEU A 40 -6.02 2.74 -5.19
CA LEU A 40 -5.84 3.85 -6.13
C LEU A 40 -6.96 3.94 -7.17
N ASP A 41 -7.79 2.90 -7.29
CA ASP A 41 -8.97 2.89 -8.16
C ASP A 41 -10.15 3.66 -7.53
N GLU A 42 -10.10 3.88 -6.21
CA GLU A 42 -11.08 4.69 -5.47
C GLU A 42 -10.64 6.16 -5.37
N PRO A 43 -11.58 7.10 -5.11
CA PRO A 43 -11.24 8.51 -4.93
C PRO A 43 -10.27 8.72 -3.75
N ILE A 44 -9.10 9.30 -4.04
CA ILE A 44 -8.12 9.75 -3.06
C ILE A 44 -7.82 11.24 -3.24
N SER A 45 -7.22 11.87 -2.22
CA SER A 45 -6.83 13.28 -2.33
C SER A 45 -5.73 13.47 -3.39
N SER A 46 -5.76 14.62 -4.06
CA SER A 46 -4.74 14.99 -5.04
C SER A 46 -3.35 15.09 -4.42
N SER A 47 -3.25 15.52 -3.15
CA SER A 47 -1.98 15.57 -2.42
C SER A 47 -1.39 14.19 -2.16
N LEU A 48 -2.22 13.22 -1.76
CA LEU A 48 -1.77 11.83 -1.54
C LEU A 48 -1.29 11.21 -2.86
N ARG A 49 -2.05 11.40 -3.94
CA ARG A 49 -1.66 10.94 -5.29
C ARG A 49 -0.31 11.52 -5.72
N ALA A 50 -0.12 12.84 -5.57
CA ALA A 50 1.13 13.50 -5.92
C ALA A 50 2.32 13.02 -5.06
N GLU A 51 2.09 12.69 -3.79
CA GLU A 51 3.13 12.12 -2.93
C GLU A 51 3.56 10.73 -3.41
N ILE A 52 2.61 9.85 -3.71
CA ILE A 52 2.85 8.50 -4.21
C ILE A 52 3.62 8.56 -5.55
N GLU A 53 3.24 9.44 -6.46
CA GLU A 53 3.94 9.65 -7.73
C GLU A 53 5.37 10.16 -7.53
N ARG A 54 5.60 11.00 -6.51
CA ARG A 54 6.90 11.61 -6.22
C ARG A 54 7.87 10.66 -5.52
N SER A 55 7.42 9.93 -4.50
CA SER A 55 8.28 9.12 -3.60
C SER A 55 8.10 7.62 -3.78
N GLY A 56 6.96 7.18 -4.32
CA GLY A 56 6.62 5.78 -4.48
C GLY A 56 7.61 5.01 -5.37
N LYS A 57 7.66 3.70 -5.15
CA LYS A 57 8.42 2.76 -5.97
C LYS A 57 7.49 1.68 -6.48
N VAL A 58 7.52 1.46 -7.79
CA VAL A 58 6.78 0.38 -8.43
C VAL A 58 7.37 -0.96 -7.98
N LEU A 59 6.54 -1.79 -7.35
CA LEU A 59 6.91 -3.16 -6.95
C LEU A 59 6.52 -4.19 -8.02
N TYR A 60 5.43 -3.94 -8.75
CA TYR A 60 4.88 -4.84 -9.75
C TYR A 60 4.08 -4.06 -10.81
N GLU A 61 4.26 -4.43 -12.07
CA GLU A 61 3.43 -4.03 -13.20
C GLU A 61 3.15 -5.27 -14.06
N LYS A 62 1.90 -5.43 -14.50
CA LYS A 62 1.52 -6.50 -15.43
C LYS A 62 2.03 -6.14 -16.83
N ILE A 63 2.78 -7.05 -17.46
CA ILE A 63 3.25 -6.95 -18.85
C ILE A 63 2.20 -7.54 -19.80
#